data_AF-A0A7G5N1B8-F1
#
_entry.id   AF-A0A7G5N1B8-F1
#
_cell.length_a   1.000
_cell.length_b   1.000
_cell.length_c   1.000
_cell.angle_alpha   90.00
_cell.angle_beta   90.00
_cell.angle_gamma   90.00
#
_symmetry.space_group_name_H-M   'P 1'
#
loop_
_entity.id
_entity.type
_entity.pdbx_description
1 polymer ?
#
loop_
_entity_poly.entity_id
_entity_poly.type
_entity_poly.pdbx_seq_one_letter_code
_entity_poly.pdbx_strand_id
1 'polypeptide(L)'
;MNMTVNNKEYAIEYTFEAAHNKKCVDVCWNRFTGAGMMKNTALNELEDSDTANRVMTLDNLIGFMSDIPETVITLLYAGLLEHHGPDSDDPIIITGKDARKLYKQFCKENPDNPLASDMEMFNAIKVQMEEDGFFKRIGLNHFMEQMKQTESQEENKIIPQDHKKKASRSGN
;
A
#
# COMPACT_ATOMS: atom_id res chain seq x y z
N MET A 1 -4.57 -12.11 -12.13
CA MET A 1 -4.48 -13.34 -11.31
C MET A 1 -5.83 -14.01 -11.29
N ASN A 2 -5.92 -15.31 -11.01
CA ASN A 2 -7.19 -16.04 -11.02
C ASN A 2 -7.45 -16.77 -9.71
N MET A 3 -8.73 -16.83 -9.31
CA MET A 3 -9.21 -17.65 -8.20
C MET A 3 -10.21 -18.67 -8.71
N THR A 4 -10.11 -19.92 -8.25
CA THR A 4 -11.10 -20.96 -8.58
C THR A 4 -12.01 -21.20 -7.38
N VAL A 5 -13.32 -21.05 -7.58
CA VAL A 5 -14.36 -21.27 -6.55
C VAL A 5 -15.52 -22.05 -7.17
N ASN A 6 -15.98 -23.13 -6.54
CA ASN A 6 -17.01 -24.02 -7.06
C ASN A 6 -16.76 -24.45 -8.51
N ASN A 7 -15.51 -24.82 -8.84
CA ASN A 7 -15.08 -25.18 -10.20
C ASN A 7 -15.26 -24.07 -11.26
N LYS A 8 -15.50 -22.83 -10.85
CA LYS A 8 -15.53 -21.66 -11.72
C LYS A 8 -14.30 -20.80 -11.48
N GLU A 9 -13.70 -20.33 -12.56
CA GLU A 9 -12.56 -19.43 -12.53
C GLU A 9 -13.04 -17.96 -12.50
N TYR A 10 -12.42 -17.17 -11.64
CA TYR A 10 -12.67 -15.75 -11.45
C TYR A 10 -11.39 -14.99 -11.75
N ALA A 11 -11.37 -14.27 -12.87
CA ALA A 11 -10.31 -13.35 -13.23
C ALA A 11 -10.31 -12.12 -12.31
N ILE A 12 -9.12 -11.75 -11.84
CA ILE A 12 -8.88 -10.58 -11.00
C ILE A 12 -7.79 -9.74 -11.66
N GLU A 13 -8.17 -8.52 -12.02
CA GLU A 13 -7.38 -7.58 -12.82
C GLU A 13 -7.56 -6.15 -12.34
N TYR A 14 -6.47 -5.39 -12.31
CA TYR A 14 -6.41 -4.04 -11.78
C TYR A 14 -6.19 -3.00 -12.89
N THR A 15 -7.10 -2.96 -13.86
CA THR A 15 -7.02 -2.04 -15.00
C THR A 15 -7.96 -0.84 -14.86
N PHE A 16 -9.06 -0.76 -15.62
CA PHE A 16 -9.85 0.46 -15.68
C PHE A 16 -10.80 0.57 -14.49
N GLU A 17 -11.58 -0.48 -14.22
CA GLU A 17 -12.60 -0.46 -13.18
C GLU A 17 -12.00 -0.31 -11.78
N ALA A 18 -10.91 -1.04 -11.51
CA ALA A 18 -10.20 -0.94 -10.24
C ALA A 18 -9.64 0.48 -10.01
N ALA A 19 -9.15 1.14 -11.06
CA ALA A 19 -8.55 2.48 -10.95
C ALA A 19 -9.58 3.60 -10.79
N HIS A 20 -10.84 3.35 -11.17
CA HIS A 20 -11.95 4.26 -10.91
C HIS A 20 -12.71 3.92 -9.62
N ASN A 21 -12.33 2.85 -8.93
CA ASN A 21 -12.81 2.54 -7.60
C ASN A 21 -12.11 3.40 -6.54
N LYS A 22 -12.78 4.48 -6.09
CA LYS A 22 -12.21 5.41 -5.10
C LYS A 22 -11.64 4.72 -3.85
N LYS A 23 -12.35 3.72 -3.30
CA LYS A 23 -11.90 3.03 -2.08
C LYS A 23 -10.60 2.25 -2.32
N CYS A 24 -10.49 1.56 -3.46
CA CYS A 24 -9.26 0.89 -3.88
C CYS A 24 -8.10 1.87 -3.98
N VAL A 25 -8.31 2.99 -4.67
CA VAL A 25 -7.32 4.04 -4.85
C VAL A 25 -6.90 4.63 -3.50
N ASP A 26 -7.86 5.00 -2.64
CA ASP A 26 -7.58 5.54 -1.29
C ASP A 26 -6.73 4.57 -0.46
N VAL A 27 -7.06 3.28 -0.46
CA VAL A 27 -6.30 2.23 0.24
C VAL A 27 -4.87 2.18 -0.28
N CYS A 28 -4.68 2.16 -1.60
CA CYS A 28 -3.35 2.09 -2.21
C CYS A 28 -2.52 3.32 -1.91
N TRP A 29 -3.09 4.52 -2.00
CA TRP A 29 -2.39 5.76 -1.66
C TRP A 29 -2.00 5.79 -0.18
N ASN A 30 -2.92 5.46 0.73
CA ASN A 30 -2.64 5.46 2.16
C ASN A 30 -1.60 4.41 2.57
N ARG A 31 -1.55 3.27 1.85
CA ARG A 31 -0.72 2.13 2.24
C ARG A 31 0.63 2.08 1.55
N PHE A 32 0.73 2.60 0.33
CA PHE A 32 1.93 2.48 -0.51
C PHE A 32 2.65 3.80 -0.73
N THR A 33 2.00 4.96 -0.57
CA THR A 33 2.79 6.19 -0.47
C THR A 33 3.44 6.25 0.89
N GLY A 34 4.66 6.77 0.91
CA GLY A 34 5.37 7.13 2.11
C GLY A 34 4.50 7.86 3.14
N ALA A 35 3.37 8.51 2.85
CA ALA A 35 2.48 9.10 3.87
C ALA A 35 1.98 8.11 4.94
N GLY A 36 1.70 6.85 4.57
CA GLY A 36 1.38 5.78 5.53
C GLY A 36 2.57 5.29 6.33
N MET A 37 3.79 5.46 5.80
CA MET A 37 5.06 5.18 6.46
C MET A 37 5.72 6.41 7.14
N MET A 38 5.39 7.64 6.76
CA MET A 38 5.90 8.94 7.25
C MET A 38 5.09 9.41 8.44
N LYS A 39 3.80 9.05 8.50
CA LYS A 39 3.11 8.98 9.78
C LYS A 39 3.84 8.05 10.77
N ASN A 40 4.65 7.10 10.28
CA ASN A 40 5.41 6.14 11.08
C ASN A 40 6.93 6.43 11.20
N THR A 41 7.54 7.26 10.33
CA THR A 41 8.96 7.62 10.40
C THR A 41 9.20 9.05 10.89
N ALA A 42 8.27 9.99 10.70
CA ALA A 42 8.39 11.34 11.26
C ALA A 42 8.32 11.37 12.80
N LEU A 43 7.96 10.25 13.45
CA LEU A 43 8.02 10.08 14.90
C LEU A 43 9.39 9.59 15.40
N ASN A 44 10.26 9.08 14.51
CA ASN A 44 11.62 8.68 14.89
C ASN A 44 12.60 9.86 14.94
N GLU A 45 12.24 11.01 14.36
CA GLU A 45 13.07 12.22 14.32
C GLU A 45 12.75 13.22 15.44
N LEU A 46 11.81 12.90 16.33
CA LEU A 46 11.50 13.69 17.53
C LEU A 46 12.03 12.93 18.77
N GLU A 47 13.20 13.33 19.26
CA GLU A 47 13.74 12.97 20.59
C GLU A 47 12.62 13.17 21.64
N ASP A 48 12.26 12.24 22.54
CA ASP A 48 13.08 11.54 23.52
C ASP A 48 12.26 10.37 24.16
N SER A 49 12.93 9.27 24.54
CA SER A 49 12.43 7.99 25.11
C SER A 49 12.15 6.81 24.16
N ASP A 50 13.14 5.90 24.11
CA ASP A 50 13.15 4.64 23.35
C ASP A 50 11.91 3.75 23.52
N THR A 51 11.24 3.79 24.69
CA THR A 51 10.09 2.92 24.98
C THR A 51 8.80 3.44 24.33
N ALA A 52 8.57 4.75 24.34
CA ALA A 52 7.36 5.33 23.74
C ALA A 52 7.38 5.21 22.22
N ASN A 53 8.53 5.47 21.59
CA ASN A 53 8.72 5.29 20.15
C ASN A 53 8.58 3.80 19.73
N ARG A 54 9.08 2.86 20.54
CA ARG A 54 8.87 1.42 20.31
C ARG A 54 7.41 1.01 20.45
N VAL A 55 6.68 1.53 21.43
CA VAL A 55 5.25 1.23 21.59
C VAL A 55 4.44 1.82 20.43
N MET A 56 4.70 3.06 20.02
CA MET A 56 4.02 3.67 18.86
C MET A 56 4.30 2.90 17.56
N THR A 57 5.54 2.45 17.34
CA THR A 57 5.88 1.64 16.15
C THR A 57 5.22 0.26 16.18
N LEU A 58 5.10 -0.37 17.36
CA LEU A 58 4.37 -1.62 17.53
C LEU A 58 2.86 -1.46 17.35
N ASP A 59 2.24 -0.43 17.93
CA ASP A 59 0.81 -0.14 17.76
C ASP A 59 0.47 0.15 16.29
N ASN A 60 1.36 0.85 15.58
CA ASN A 60 1.23 1.09 14.15
C ASN A 60 1.34 -0.21 13.33
N LEU A 61 2.25 -1.10 13.71
CA LEU A 61 2.36 -2.43 13.09
C LEU A 61 1.11 -3.26 13.36
N ILE A 62 0.60 -3.28 14.59
CA ILE A 62 -0.61 -4.00 14.98
C ILE A 62 -1.82 -3.45 14.21
N GLY A 63 -1.95 -2.13 14.12
CA GLY A 63 -3.00 -1.47 13.35
C GLY A 63 -2.94 -1.88 11.88
N PHE A 64 -1.76 -1.81 11.27
CA PHE A 64 -1.59 -2.30 9.90
C PHE A 64 -2.02 -3.76 9.74
N MET A 65 -1.50 -4.66 10.58
CA MET A 65 -1.80 -6.08 10.47
C MET A 65 -3.29 -6.36 10.71
N SER A 66 -3.94 -5.57 11.56
CA SER A 66 -5.37 -5.67 11.86
C SER A 66 -6.25 -5.16 10.72
N ASP A 67 -5.76 -4.22 9.90
CA ASP A 67 -6.47 -3.67 8.74
C ASP A 67 -6.35 -4.56 7.49
N ILE A 68 -5.41 -5.50 7.45
CA ILE A 68 -5.16 -6.38 6.29
C ILE A 68 -6.41 -7.16 5.84
N PRO A 69 -7.17 -7.83 6.71
CA PRO A 69 -8.34 -8.58 6.28
C PRO A 69 -9.38 -7.73 5.56
N GLU A 70 -9.67 -6.53 6.07
CA GLU A 70 -10.63 -5.60 5.44
C GLU A 70 -10.05 -5.00 4.14
N THR A 71 -8.74 -4.74 4.13
CA THR A 71 -8.00 -4.28 2.95
C THR A 71 -8.10 -5.29 1.81
N VAL A 72 -7.85 -6.57 2.08
CA VAL A 72 -7.95 -7.65 1.09
C VAL A 72 -9.33 -7.68 0.46
N ILE A 73 -10.41 -7.58 1.24
CA ILE A 73 -11.77 -7.57 0.68
C ILE A 73 -12.00 -6.36 -0.21
N THR A 74 -11.51 -5.18 0.19
CA THR A 74 -11.63 -3.95 -0.60
C THR A 74 -10.91 -4.07 -1.93
N LEU A 75 -9.69 -4.59 -1.92
CA LEU A 75 -8.87 -4.73 -3.12
C LEU A 75 -9.34 -5.88 -4.02
N LEU A 76 -9.79 -7.01 -3.46
CA LEU A 76 -10.41 -8.09 -4.22
C LEU A 76 -11.67 -7.63 -4.92
N TYR A 77 -12.54 -6.90 -4.22
CA TYR A 77 -13.73 -6.33 -4.83
C TYR A 77 -13.37 -5.50 -6.06
N ALA A 78 -12.42 -4.58 -5.93
CA ALA A 78 -12.01 -3.73 -7.04
C ALA A 78 -11.40 -4.52 -8.22
N GLY A 79 -10.56 -5.51 -7.93
CA GLY A 79 -9.93 -6.33 -8.97
C GLY A 79 -10.91 -7.27 -9.70
N LEU A 80 -12.06 -7.58 -9.10
CA LEU A 80 -13.10 -8.39 -9.74
C LEU A 80 -14.01 -7.57 -10.67
N LEU A 81 -14.02 -6.23 -10.55
CA LEU A 81 -15.01 -5.40 -11.26
C LEU A 81 -14.87 -5.44 -12.78
N GLU A 82 -13.65 -5.54 -13.29
CA GLU A 82 -13.40 -5.53 -14.74
C GLU A 82 -14.14 -6.68 -15.46
N HIS A 83 -14.16 -7.87 -14.85
CA HIS A 83 -14.71 -9.08 -15.47
C HIS A 83 -16.02 -9.57 -14.86
N HIS A 84 -16.31 -9.16 -13.62
CA HIS A 84 -17.43 -9.68 -12.83
C HIS A 84 -18.29 -8.57 -12.20
N GLY A 85 -17.98 -7.31 -12.48
CA GLY A 85 -18.68 -6.14 -11.94
C GLY A 85 -20.03 -5.88 -12.62
N PRO A 86 -20.78 -4.85 -12.16
CA PRO A 86 -22.10 -4.52 -12.71
C PRO A 86 -22.11 -4.23 -14.22
N ASP A 87 -21.00 -3.71 -14.74
CA ASP A 87 -20.84 -3.32 -16.15
C ASP A 87 -20.13 -4.39 -17.00
N SER A 88 -19.87 -5.58 -16.42
CA SER A 88 -19.25 -6.72 -17.11
C SER A 88 -20.26 -7.64 -17.80
N ASP A 89 -19.77 -8.56 -18.62
CA ASP A 89 -20.59 -9.60 -19.27
C ASP A 89 -21.14 -10.65 -18.28
N ASP A 90 -20.59 -10.74 -17.06
CA ASP A 90 -21.00 -11.69 -16.01
C ASP A 90 -21.13 -10.97 -14.63
N PRO A 91 -22.19 -10.15 -14.44
CA PRO A 91 -22.30 -9.25 -13.30
C PRO A 91 -22.72 -9.96 -12.01
N ILE A 92 -21.77 -10.62 -11.36
CA ILE A 92 -21.96 -11.39 -10.12
C ILE A 92 -21.37 -10.70 -8.89
N ILE A 93 -20.48 -9.74 -9.07
CA ILE A 93 -19.85 -8.94 -8.00
C ILE A 93 -20.42 -7.53 -8.03
N ILE A 94 -21.45 -7.30 -7.21
CA ILE A 94 -22.14 -6.00 -7.14
C ILE A 94 -21.62 -5.17 -5.95
N THR A 95 -21.22 -5.84 -4.87
CA THR A 95 -20.78 -5.20 -3.65
C THR A 95 -19.55 -5.88 -3.06
N GLY A 96 -18.86 -5.19 -2.15
CA GLY A 96 -17.78 -5.82 -1.37
C GLY A 96 -18.23 -7.02 -0.52
N LYS A 97 -19.54 -7.18 -0.26
CA LYS A 97 -20.06 -8.38 0.41
C LYS A 97 -19.98 -9.61 -0.49
N ASP A 98 -20.10 -9.42 -1.81
CA ASP A 98 -20.06 -10.52 -2.77
C ASP A 98 -18.62 -11.01 -2.95
N ALA A 99 -17.66 -10.07 -3.06
CA ALA A 99 -16.24 -10.39 -3.00
C ALA A 99 -15.85 -11.12 -1.69
N ARG A 100 -16.38 -10.66 -0.54
CA ARG A 100 -16.16 -11.34 0.75
C ARG A 100 -16.70 -12.76 0.77
N LYS A 101 -17.89 -13.00 0.22
CA LYS A 101 -18.48 -14.35 0.13
C LYS A 101 -17.65 -15.24 -0.78
N LEU A 102 -17.22 -14.72 -1.93
CA LEU A 102 -16.39 -15.44 -2.89
C LEU A 102 -15.06 -15.86 -2.25
N TYR A 103 -14.36 -14.91 -1.63
CA TYR A 103 -13.09 -15.19 -0.96
C TYR A 103 -13.24 -16.15 0.22
N LYS A 104 -14.28 -15.98 1.04
CA LYS A 104 -14.61 -16.94 2.11
C LYS A 104 -14.80 -18.37 1.56
N GLN A 105 -15.47 -18.51 0.41
CA GLN A 105 -15.68 -19.81 -0.20
C GLN A 105 -14.38 -20.38 -0.78
N PHE A 106 -13.57 -19.54 -1.43
CA PHE A 106 -12.22 -19.91 -1.87
C PHE A 106 -11.38 -20.49 -0.73
N CYS A 107 -11.28 -19.81 0.42
CA CYS A 107 -10.51 -20.28 1.58
C CYS A 107 -11.02 -21.62 2.13
N LYS A 108 -12.34 -21.87 2.06
CA LYS A 108 -12.93 -23.14 2.50
C LYS A 108 -12.58 -24.30 1.56
N GLU A 109 -12.59 -24.04 0.27
CA GLU A 109 -12.29 -25.05 -0.76
C GLU A 109 -10.78 -25.31 -0.88
N ASN A 110 -9.94 -24.33 -0.52
CA ASN A 110 -8.50 -24.35 -0.73
C ASN A 110 -7.72 -23.99 0.55
N PRO A 111 -7.91 -24.69 1.68
CA PRO A 111 -7.31 -24.30 2.97
C PRO A 111 -5.77 -24.30 2.96
N ASP A 112 -5.15 -25.14 2.14
CA ASP A 112 -3.69 -25.25 2.03
C ASP A 112 -3.09 -24.32 0.96
N ASN A 113 -3.92 -23.59 0.21
CA ASN A 113 -3.44 -22.62 -0.76
C ASN A 113 -2.91 -21.38 -0.03
N PRO A 114 -1.70 -20.87 -0.36
CA PRO A 114 -1.17 -19.66 0.26
C PRO A 114 -2.15 -18.48 0.23
N LEU A 115 -2.90 -18.33 -0.87
CA LEU A 115 -3.89 -17.26 -1.04
C LEU A 115 -5.07 -17.36 -0.08
N ALA A 116 -5.23 -18.46 0.68
CA ALA A 116 -6.24 -18.54 1.73
C ALA A 116 -5.86 -17.74 3.00
N SER A 117 -4.61 -17.25 3.08
CA SER A 117 -4.12 -16.30 4.09
C SER A 117 -4.27 -14.85 3.60
N ASP A 118 -4.81 -13.97 4.44
CA ASP A 118 -5.02 -12.57 4.06
C ASP A 118 -3.72 -11.83 3.74
N MET A 119 -2.62 -12.14 4.42
CA MET A 119 -1.32 -11.52 4.13
C MET A 119 -0.77 -11.95 2.76
N GLU A 120 -0.89 -13.23 2.42
CA GLU A 120 -0.43 -13.75 1.14
C GLU A 120 -1.32 -13.27 -0.01
N MET A 121 -2.63 -13.22 0.22
CA MET A 121 -3.58 -12.62 -0.73
C MET A 121 -3.28 -11.14 -0.95
N PHE A 122 -3.02 -10.37 0.11
CA PHE A 122 -2.61 -8.97 -0.02
C PHE A 122 -1.33 -8.80 -0.85
N ASN A 123 -0.32 -9.65 -0.63
CA ASN A 123 0.91 -9.63 -1.40
C ASN A 123 0.67 -9.98 -2.88
N ALA A 124 -0.13 -11.02 -3.15
CA ALA A 124 -0.48 -11.42 -4.51
C ALA A 124 -1.24 -10.32 -5.27
N ILE A 125 -2.19 -9.67 -4.61
CA ILE A 125 -2.91 -8.50 -5.14
C ILE A 125 -1.94 -7.38 -5.49
N LYS A 126 -0.99 -7.07 -4.61
CA LYS A 126 -0.01 -6.01 -4.87
C LYS A 126 0.84 -6.32 -6.11
N VAL A 127 1.31 -7.56 -6.24
CA VAL A 127 2.06 -8.00 -7.43
C VAL A 127 1.20 -7.87 -8.68
N GLN A 128 -0.05 -8.33 -8.63
CA GLN A 128 -0.97 -8.22 -9.75
C GLN A 128 -1.23 -6.76 -10.15
N MET A 129 -1.42 -5.86 -9.18
CA MET A 129 -1.56 -4.41 -9.44
C MET A 129 -0.33 -3.82 -10.15
N GLU A 130 0.86 -4.27 -9.78
CA GLU A 130 2.10 -3.83 -10.43
C GLU A 130 2.18 -4.34 -11.87
N GLU A 131 1.88 -5.62 -12.09
CA GLU A 131 1.84 -6.26 -13.41
C GLU A 131 0.80 -5.62 -14.35
N ASP A 132 -0.37 -5.26 -13.83
CA ASP A 132 -1.46 -4.61 -14.58
C ASP A 132 -1.20 -3.11 -14.84
N GLY A 133 -0.10 -2.57 -14.28
CA GLY A 133 0.24 -1.15 -14.41
C GLY A 133 -0.70 -0.22 -13.63
N PHE A 134 -1.41 -0.74 -12.63
CA PHE A 134 -2.38 -0.01 -11.80
C PHE A 134 -1.73 1.22 -11.14
N PHE A 135 -0.57 1.03 -10.48
CA PHE A 135 0.11 2.12 -9.76
C PHE A 135 0.57 3.25 -10.68
N LYS A 136 0.91 2.93 -11.93
CA LYS A 136 1.18 3.94 -12.96
C LYS A 136 -0.09 4.69 -13.34
N ARG A 137 -1.20 3.98 -13.55
CA ARG A 137 -2.51 4.55 -13.95
C ARG A 137 -3.05 5.53 -12.91
N ILE A 138 -2.97 5.20 -11.62
CA ILE A 138 -3.47 6.06 -10.54
C ILE A 138 -2.50 7.19 -10.15
N GLY A 139 -1.35 7.31 -10.85
CA GLY A 139 -0.34 8.34 -10.61
C GLY A 139 0.59 8.08 -9.42
N LEU A 140 0.47 6.92 -8.76
CA LEU A 140 1.24 6.57 -7.56
C LEU A 140 2.74 6.45 -7.85
N ASN A 141 3.12 5.77 -8.94
CA ASN A 141 4.53 5.62 -9.31
C ASN A 141 5.20 6.97 -9.53
N HIS A 142 4.53 7.86 -10.26
CA HIS A 142 5.06 9.20 -10.54
C HIS A 142 5.24 10.02 -9.25
N PHE A 143 4.28 9.95 -8.33
CA PHE A 143 4.40 10.60 -7.03
C PHE A 143 5.58 10.06 -6.22
N MET A 144 5.77 8.75 -6.17
CA MET A 144 6.89 8.13 -5.45
C MET A 144 8.25 8.48 -6.06
N GLU A 145 8.33 8.61 -7.38
CA GLU A 145 9.54 9.09 -8.07
C GLU A 145 9.87 10.55 -7.71
N GLN A 146 8.87 11.44 -7.67
CA GLN A 146 9.05 12.84 -7.27
C GLN A 146 9.54 12.98 -5.81
N MET A 147 8.99 12.18 -4.90
CA MET A 147 9.41 12.17 -3.49
C MET A 147 10.88 11.79 -3.35
N LYS A 148 11.32 10.70 -3.99
CA LYS A 148 12.73 10.27 -3.97
C LYS A 148 13.69 11.34 -4.51
N GLN A 149 13.29 12.05 -5.56
CA GLN A 149 14.08 13.13 -6.14
C GLN A 149 14.21 14.33 -5.18
N THR A 150 13.17 14.62 -4.42
CA THR A 150 13.14 15.74 -3.46
C THR A 150 14.06 15.46 -2.26
N GLU A 151 13.99 14.25 -1.69
CA GLU A 151 14.86 13.80 -0.59
C GLU A 151 16.34 13.83 -1.00
N SER A 152 16.65 13.36 -2.22
CA SER A 152 18.02 13.36 -2.76
C SER A 152 18.60 14.77 -2.98
N GLN A 153 17.75 15.80 -3.15
CA GLN A 153 18.19 17.19 -3.33
C GLN A 153 18.43 17.90 -1.99
N GLU A 154 17.77 17.49 -0.92
CA GLU A 154 17.99 18.06 0.42
C GLU A 154 19.29 17.54 1.07
N GLU A 155 19.65 16.28 0.86
CA GLU A 155 20.94 15.72 1.34
C GLU A 155 22.16 16.38 0.68
N ASN A 156 22.01 16.93 -0.53
CA ASN A 156 23.11 17.55 -1.28
C ASN A 156 23.36 19.03 -0.98
N LYS A 157 22.58 19.67 -0.09
CA LYS A 157 22.86 21.04 0.40
C LYS A 157 23.89 21.01 1.53
N ILE A 158 25.13 20.64 1.22
CA ILE A 158 26.28 20.87 2.11
C ILE A 158 26.49 22.39 2.23
N ILE A 159 26.16 22.93 3.41
CA ILE A 159 26.36 24.34 3.76
C ILE A 159 27.86 24.65 3.70
N PRO A 160 28.34 25.63 2.89
CA PRO A 160 29.74 26.00 2.89
C PRO A 160 30.14 26.60 4.25
N GLN A 161 30.99 25.89 5.02
CA GLN A 161 31.62 26.43 6.23
C GLN A 161 32.77 27.40 5.84
N ASP A 162 32.48 28.58 5.29
CA ASP A 162 33.53 29.52 4.87
C ASP A 162 33.73 30.74 5.81
N HIS A 163 33.21 30.69 7.04
CA HIS A 163 33.39 31.79 8.00
C HIS A 163 33.78 31.34 9.42
N LYS A 164 34.85 30.54 9.56
CA LYS A 164 35.63 30.52 10.81
C LYS A 164 36.72 31.59 10.76
N LYS A 165 36.37 32.81 11.17
CA LYS A 165 37.32 33.91 11.42
C LYS A 165 38.42 33.43 12.38
N LYS A 166 39.69 33.55 11.94
CA LYS A 166 40.88 33.35 12.79
C LYS A 166 40.82 34.30 14.00
N ALA A 167 40.88 33.74 15.20
CA ALA A 167 41.09 34.50 16.42
C ALA A 167 42.49 35.15 16.37
N SER A 168 42.53 36.48 16.36
CA SER A 168 43.77 37.23 16.53
C SER A 168 44.24 37.11 17.99
N ARG A 169 45.44 36.54 18.20
CA ARG A 169 46.20 36.72 19.43
C ARG A 169 46.52 38.21 19.59
N SER A 170 46.08 38.83 20.68
CA SER A 170 46.67 40.07 21.18
C SER A 170 47.37 39.74 22.49
N GLY A 171 48.69 39.89 22.50
CA GLY A 171 49.48 39.96 23.72
C GLY A 171 49.46 41.39 24.25
N ASN A 172 49.33 41.54 25.57
CA ASN A 172 50.31 42.19 26.45
C ASN A 172 49.86 42.01 27.89
#